data_AF-A0A848LXL8-F1
#
_entry.id   AF-A0A848LXL8-F1
#
_cell.length_a   1.000
_cell.length_b   1.000
_cell.length_c   1.000
_cell.angle_alpha   90.00
_cell.angle_beta   90.00
_cell.angle_gamma   90.00
#
_symmetry.space_group_name_H-M   'P 1'
#
loop_
_entity.id
_entity.type
_entity.pdbx_description
1 polymer ?
#
loop_
_entity_poly.entity_id
_entity_poly.type
_entity_poly.pdbx_seq_one_letter_code
_entity_poly.pdbx_strand_id
1 'polypeptide(L)'
;MPVPVQVLSRRARRGQAMVLSALCFLVLALMVTLSFNLSHALRQKMSLQQHSDALAYSMAVLEARALNYYAVSNRAIAGSYVAMNSLHAYMVAASVTSDMMTAGKKNFLGFVVQEIIRCMCKGCQEHCVHAAEAAKIAKEFGDKSDEYGQKVQGLESRFNNAMEGLDLLVDNLHTSQKEVHEQTLKAVKDGKSHGLSQLVEDNSPGASDLNEAVGGLNGNEFNCAVDGLECQGSVGNTDVRARARVMTEVANAGRSKWPADRVPPQGGSKFPQHLHPDFLDELKDIPGEGDAQVTRHVGTAKTVRNKDDVDQGQSSDNEGTTIAAMEEGTLLHRWKHSAVMISKYEAKVWSDAGGGDHEPDNAHSGSHRFEGVNARALTACSQSGNCFMKFRANPSADRDWGQPRVYSYLTKQLRVGDTGRAPWELNPSATVSLRHGAQGEGRLTLAAGEGRSMSKALVYYHRFGDNGWREAPNLFGPYWRAKLHPFKPEEAAKVLEAAGNTDAAEMAQVPGVSL
;
A
#
# COMPACT_ATOMS: atom_id res chain seq x y z
N MET A 1 57.46 28.44 103.92
CA MET A 1 57.15 26.99 103.91
C MET A 1 56.53 26.65 102.55
N PRO A 2 57.17 25.84 101.69
CA PRO A 2 56.59 25.41 100.42
C PRO A 2 55.87 24.06 100.56
N VAL A 3 54.77 23.88 99.84
CA VAL A 3 53.97 22.65 99.73
C VAL A 3 54.09 22.17 98.27
N PRO A 4 54.19 20.86 97.98
CA PRO A 4 54.86 20.35 96.79
C PRO A 4 53.99 20.39 95.54
N VAL A 5 54.65 20.65 94.40
CA VAL A 5 54.09 20.50 93.05
C VAL A 5 53.91 19.02 92.76
N GLN A 6 52.67 18.54 92.71
CA GLN A 6 52.36 17.23 92.14
C GLN A 6 52.46 17.31 90.61
N VAL A 7 53.46 16.64 90.06
CA VAL A 7 53.63 16.44 88.62
C VAL A 7 52.54 15.47 88.14
N LEU A 8 51.51 16.01 87.48
CA LEU A 8 50.54 15.20 86.72
C LEU A 8 51.27 14.50 85.58
N SER A 9 51.43 13.18 85.68
CA SER A 9 51.92 12.38 84.56
C SER A 9 50.89 12.43 83.43
N ARG A 10 51.26 13.09 82.33
CA ARG A 10 50.53 12.95 81.07
C ARG A 10 50.74 11.52 80.59
N ARG A 11 49.77 10.65 80.84
CA ARG A 11 49.61 9.42 80.04
C ARG A 11 49.51 9.86 78.58
N ALA A 12 50.55 9.58 77.81
CA ALA A 12 50.53 9.71 76.36
C ALA A 12 49.34 8.89 75.83
N ARG A 13 48.28 9.57 75.38
CA ARG A 13 47.23 8.91 74.59
C ARG A 13 47.89 8.48 73.28
N ARG A 14 48.24 7.19 73.24
CA ARG A 14 48.83 6.48 72.10
C ARG A 14 47.95 6.68 70.85
N GLY A 15 48.58 6.69 69.67
CA GLY A 15 48.01 7.04 68.35
C GLY A 15 46.82 6.23 67.81
N GLN A 16 46.00 5.61 68.66
CA GLN A 16 44.75 4.95 68.29
C GLN A 16 43.76 5.89 67.60
N ALA A 17 43.70 7.17 67.98
CA ALA A 17 42.81 8.13 67.32
C ALA A 17 43.20 8.39 65.86
N MET A 18 44.50 8.41 65.54
CA MET A 18 44.97 8.61 64.16
C MET A 18 44.67 7.38 63.29
N VAL A 19 44.83 6.17 63.83
CA VAL A 19 44.49 4.92 63.13
C VAL A 19 42.98 4.82 62.89
N LEU A 20 42.16 5.15 63.89
CA LEU A 20 40.70 5.17 63.73
C LEU A 20 40.25 6.24 62.73
N SER A 21 40.84 7.43 62.75
CA SER A 21 40.54 8.47 61.75
C SER A 21 40.96 8.04 60.35
N ALA A 22 42.15 7.47 60.17
CA ALA A 22 42.61 6.97 58.87
C ALA A 22 41.71 5.85 58.32
N LEU A 23 41.28 4.92 59.19
CA LEU A 23 40.31 3.89 58.83
C LEU A 23 38.94 4.48 58.45
N CYS A 24 38.44 5.46 59.20
CA CYS A 24 37.18 6.13 58.86
C CYS A 24 37.26 6.87 57.52
N PHE A 25 38.36 7.59 57.26
CA PHE A 25 38.59 8.25 55.98
C PHE A 25 38.70 7.26 54.82
N LEU A 26 39.37 6.12 55.03
CA LEU A 26 39.45 5.05 54.04
C LEU A 26 38.06 4.49 53.71
N VAL A 27 37.25 4.21 54.73
CA VAL A 27 35.87 3.72 54.55
C VAL A 27 35.02 4.75 53.82
N LEU A 28 35.09 6.03 54.20
CA LEU A 28 34.39 7.11 53.50
C LEU A 28 34.80 7.21 52.04
N ALA A 29 36.11 7.15 51.74
CA ALA A 29 36.62 7.19 50.38
C ALA A 29 36.08 6.00 49.54
N LEU A 30 36.07 4.79 50.11
CA LEU A 30 35.51 3.61 49.46
C LEU A 30 34.00 3.72 49.23
N MET A 31 33.26 4.28 50.19
CA MET A 31 31.82 4.49 50.03
C MET A 31 31.52 5.50 48.92
N VAL A 32 32.30 6.56 48.80
CA VAL A 32 32.13 7.58 47.75
C VAL A 32 32.46 6.98 46.37
N THR A 33 33.56 6.24 46.23
CA THR A 33 33.92 5.60 44.94
C THR A 33 32.90 4.55 44.53
N LEU A 34 32.41 3.73 45.45
CA LEU A 34 31.33 2.78 45.20
C LEU A 34 30.03 3.49 44.77
N SER A 35 29.66 4.56 45.46
CA SER A 35 28.47 5.36 45.15
C SER A 35 28.57 5.98 43.75
N PHE A 36 29.75 6.49 43.38
CA PHE A 36 29.98 7.06 42.06
C PHE A 36 29.99 5.98 40.96
N ASN A 37 30.62 4.82 41.19
CA ASN A 37 30.55 3.66 40.29
C ASN A 37 29.10 3.26 40.02
N LEU A 38 28.31 3.12 41.07
CA LEU A 38 26.89 2.76 40.95
C LEU A 38 26.12 3.85 40.19
N SER A 39 26.35 5.12 40.51
CA SER A 39 25.70 6.25 39.82
C SER A 39 26.03 6.27 38.33
N HIS A 40 27.29 6.01 37.97
CA HIS A 40 27.71 5.92 36.57
C HIS A 40 27.04 4.74 35.86
N ALA A 41 27.05 3.55 36.48
CA ALA A 41 26.43 2.36 35.92
C ALA A 41 24.91 2.52 35.74
N LEU A 42 24.23 3.14 36.71
CA LEU A 42 22.80 3.47 36.61
C LEU A 42 22.52 4.47 35.49
N ARG A 43 23.37 5.49 35.32
CA ARG A 43 23.24 6.45 34.21
C ARG A 43 23.42 5.77 32.86
N GLN A 44 24.43 4.90 32.72
CA GLN A 44 24.64 4.14 31.48
C GLN A 44 23.47 3.19 31.20
N LYS A 45 22.91 2.54 32.23
CA LYS A 45 21.73 1.67 32.10
C LYS A 45 20.50 2.47 31.66
N MET A 46 20.25 3.64 32.25
CA MET A 46 19.12 4.50 31.87
C MET A 46 19.27 5.01 30.43
N SER A 47 20.46 5.44 30.04
CA SER A 47 20.77 5.85 28.67
C SER A 47 20.55 4.70 27.68
N LEU A 48 20.94 3.48 28.02
CA LEU A 48 20.69 2.30 27.20
C LEU A 48 19.19 2.02 27.04
N GLN A 49 18.40 2.09 28.12
CA GLN A 49 16.95 1.89 28.05
C GLN A 49 16.26 2.98 27.21
N GLN A 50 16.63 4.26 27.40
CA GLN A 50 16.13 5.37 26.60
C GLN A 50 16.45 5.20 25.11
N HIS A 51 17.66 4.72 24.81
CA HIS A 51 18.05 4.41 23.44
C HIS A 51 17.22 3.26 22.85
N SER A 52 16.98 2.20 23.62
CA SER A 52 16.12 1.07 23.23
C SER A 52 14.69 1.54 22.91
N ASP A 53 14.09 2.36 23.78
CA ASP A 53 12.76 2.94 23.55
C ASP A 53 12.74 3.81 22.29
N ALA A 54 13.74 4.68 22.12
CA ALA A 54 13.86 5.54 20.95
C ALA A 54 14.03 4.73 19.65
N LEU A 55 14.80 3.63 19.68
CA LEU A 55 15.03 2.76 18.54
C LEU A 55 13.74 2.00 18.16
N ALA A 56 13.09 1.33 19.11
CA ALA A 56 11.83 0.62 18.87
C ALA A 56 10.76 1.57 18.32
N TYR A 57 10.61 2.76 18.92
CA TYR A 57 9.65 3.76 18.45
C TYR A 57 10.00 4.27 17.05
N SER A 58 11.27 4.56 16.76
CA SER A 58 11.68 5.07 15.44
C SER A 58 11.50 4.04 14.33
N MET A 59 11.81 2.77 14.59
CA MET A 59 11.53 1.66 13.69
C MET A 59 10.01 1.54 13.43
N ALA A 60 9.19 1.62 14.48
CA ALA A 60 7.72 1.62 14.33
C ALA A 60 7.20 2.84 13.54
N VAL A 61 7.83 4.01 13.67
CA VAL A 61 7.48 5.19 12.85
C VAL A 61 7.79 4.95 11.37
N LEU A 62 8.90 4.28 11.04
CA LEU A 62 9.21 3.90 9.66
C LEU A 62 8.15 2.93 9.11
N GLU A 63 7.79 1.89 9.85
CA GLU A 63 6.71 0.97 9.46
C GLU A 63 5.36 1.68 9.27
N ALA A 64 4.97 2.54 10.21
CA ALA A 64 3.72 3.31 10.11
C ALA A 64 3.71 4.20 8.85
N ARG A 65 4.85 4.83 8.52
CA ARG A 65 4.99 5.64 7.30
C ARG A 65 4.90 4.79 6.04
N ALA A 66 5.50 3.61 6.03
CA ALA A 66 5.40 2.67 4.92
C ALA A 66 3.94 2.24 4.68
N LEU A 67 3.23 1.83 5.73
CA LEU A 67 1.82 1.45 5.63
C LEU A 67 0.92 2.61 5.18
N ASN A 68 1.18 3.84 5.63
CA ASN A 68 0.50 5.04 5.15
C ASN A 68 0.81 5.33 3.68
N TYR A 69 2.06 5.15 3.27
CA TYR A 69 2.48 5.30 1.88
C TYR A 69 1.73 4.32 0.98
N TYR A 70 1.59 3.05 1.38
CA TYR A 70 0.79 2.05 0.67
C TYR A 70 -0.66 2.52 0.50
N ALA A 71 -1.28 2.97 1.58
CA ALA A 71 -2.66 3.44 1.54
C ALA A 71 -2.87 4.62 0.56
N VAL A 72 -1.96 5.59 0.53
CA VAL A 72 -2.04 6.74 -0.39
C VAL A 72 -1.76 6.33 -1.83
N SER A 73 -0.72 5.54 -2.07
CA SER A 73 -0.37 5.07 -3.43
C SER A 73 -1.43 4.12 -4.00
N ASN A 74 -2.11 3.33 -3.17
CA ASN A 74 -3.28 2.54 -3.59
C ASN A 74 -4.42 3.42 -4.12
N ARG A 75 -4.62 4.62 -3.56
CA ARG A 75 -5.60 5.59 -4.11
C ARG A 75 -5.16 6.09 -5.48
N ALA A 76 -3.87 6.33 -5.67
CA ALA A 76 -3.33 6.74 -6.96
C ALA A 76 -3.50 5.62 -8.02
N ILE A 77 -3.20 4.37 -7.65
CA ILE A 77 -3.42 3.20 -8.51
C ILE A 77 -4.90 3.08 -8.91
N ALA A 78 -5.83 3.14 -7.95
CA ALA A 78 -7.26 3.12 -8.23
C ALA A 78 -7.69 4.29 -9.14
N GLY A 79 -7.15 5.49 -8.89
CA GLY A 79 -7.37 6.68 -9.70
C GLY A 79 -6.90 6.52 -11.15
N SER A 80 -5.75 5.87 -11.37
CA SER A 80 -5.24 5.56 -12.70
C SER A 80 -6.18 4.62 -13.46
N TYR A 81 -6.71 3.57 -12.82
CA TYR A 81 -7.70 2.69 -13.45
C TYR A 81 -9.01 3.43 -13.76
N VAL A 82 -9.46 4.35 -12.89
CA VAL A 82 -10.60 5.24 -13.19
C VAL A 82 -10.32 6.13 -14.40
N ALA A 83 -9.11 6.66 -14.53
CA ALA A 83 -8.70 7.47 -15.66
C ALA A 83 -8.68 6.65 -16.96
N MET A 84 -8.12 5.43 -16.94
CA MET A 84 -8.14 4.51 -18.08
C MET A 84 -9.57 4.14 -18.50
N ASN A 85 -10.46 3.85 -17.54
CA ASN A 85 -11.90 3.64 -17.81
C ASN A 85 -12.53 4.87 -18.49
N SER A 86 -12.12 6.08 -18.10
CA SER A 86 -12.61 7.32 -18.72
C SER A 86 -12.09 7.51 -20.14
N LEU A 87 -10.82 7.18 -20.40
CA LEU A 87 -10.24 7.21 -21.75
C LEU A 87 -11.01 6.26 -22.68
N HIS A 88 -11.27 5.03 -22.23
CA HIS A 88 -12.05 4.06 -23.00
C HIS A 88 -13.48 4.53 -23.26
N ALA A 89 -14.12 5.20 -22.30
CA ALA A 89 -15.44 5.80 -22.50
C ALA A 89 -15.45 6.82 -23.64
N TYR A 90 -14.45 7.71 -23.70
CA TYR A 90 -14.34 8.69 -24.79
C TYR A 90 -14.02 8.03 -26.13
N MET A 91 -13.14 7.03 -26.15
CA MET A 91 -12.77 6.34 -27.37
C MET A 91 -13.94 5.56 -27.97
N VAL A 92 -14.74 4.86 -27.14
CA VAL A 92 -15.91 4.14 -27.65
C VAL A 92 -17.03 5.09 -28.09
N ALA A 93 -17.21 6.23 -27.41
CA ALA A 93 -18.16 7.27 -27.82
C ALA A 93 -17.77 7.89 -29.17
N ALA A 94 -16.48 7.99 -29.48
CA ALA A 94 -16.03 8.38 -30.80
C ALA A 94 -16.28 7.25 -31.82
N SER A 95 -15.93 6.01 -31.46
CA SER A 95 -16.04 4.83 -32.34
C SER A 95 -17.48 4.51 -32.76
N VAL A 96 -18.47 4.74 -31.88
CA VAL A 96 -19.88 4.48 -32.17
C VAL A 96 -20.41 5.31 -33.35
N THR A 97 -19.81 6.47 -33.64
CA THR A 97 -20.23 7.33 -34.76
C THR A 97 -20.09 6.62 -36.11
N SER A 98 -19.01 5.86 -36.31
CA SER A 98 -18.80 5.07 -37.52
C SER A 98 -19.84 3.95 -37.63
N ASP A 99 -20.09 3.21 -36.55
CA ASP A 99 -21.04 2.10 -36.61
C ASP A 99 -22.51 2.56 -36.73
N MET A 100 -22.85 3.72 -36.18
CA MET A 100 -24.15 4.36 -36.41
C MET A 100 -24.37 4.70 -37.91
N MET A 101 -23.33 5.19 -38.61
CA MET A 101 -23.39 5.42 -40.06
C MET A 101 -23.49 4.09 -40.82
N THR A 102 -22.77 3.05 -40.39
CA THR A 102 -22.91 1.69 -40.92
C THR A 102 -24.33 1.13 -40.73
N ALA A 103 -24.97 1.37 -39.58
CA ALA A 103 -26.38 1.02 -39.37
C ALA A 103 -27.31 1.80 -40.31
N GLY A 104 -27.01 3.07 -40.59
CA GLY A 104 -27.70 3.87 -41.60
C GLY A 104 -27.61 3.26 -42.99
N LYS A 105 -26.40 2.90 -43.42
CA LYS A 105 -26.16 2.17 -44.68
C LYS A 105 -26.95 0.86 -44.74
N LYS A 106 -26.93 0.04 -43.69
CA LYS A 106 -27.70 -1.23 -43.62
C LYS A 106 -29.20 -0.99 -43.78
N ASN A 107 -29.76 0.02 -43.11
CA ASN A 107 -31.17 0.40 -43.26
C ASN A 107 -31.51 0.80 -44.70
N PHE A 108 -30.67 1.62 -45.34
CA PHE A 108 -30.91 2.05 -46.72
C PHE A 108 -30.69 0.95 -47.76
N LEU A 109 -29.77 0.01 -47.54
CA LEU A 109 -29.71 -1.22 -48.34
C LEU A 109 -31.00 -2.06 -48.20
N GLY A 110 -31.60 -2.09 -47.01
CA GLY A 110 -32.92 -2.67 -46.80
C GLY A 110 -33.99 -1.99 -47.66
N PHE A 111 -34.00 -0.65 -47.72
CA PHE A 111 -34.90 0.11 -48.60
C PHE A 111 -34.66 -0.18 -50.08
N VAL A 112 -33.40 -0.29 -50.52
CA VAL A 112 -33.08 -0.69 -51.90
C VAL A 112 -33.74 -2.02 -52.25
N VAL A 113 -33.61 -3.04 -51.40
CA VAL A 113 -34.22 -4.35 -51.64
C VAL A 113 -35.75 -4.24 -51.70
N GLN A 114 -36.36 -3.50 -50.77
CA GLN A 114 -37.81 -3.30 -50.74
C GLN A 114 -38.33 -2.60 -52.02
N GLU A 115 -37.67 -1.53 -52.44
CA GLU A 115 -38.07 -0.76 -53.62
C GLU A 115 -37.79 -1.52 -54.93
N ILE A 116 -36.72 -2.34 -55.00
CA ILE A 116 -36.47 -3.23 -56.17
C ILE A 116 -37.60 -4.26 -56.32
N ILE A 117 -38.06 -4.87 -55.23
CA ILE A 117 -39.17 -5.83 -55.28
C ILE A 117 -40.44 -5.15 -55.81
N ARG A 118 -40.70 -3.91 -55.36
CA ARG A 118 -41.85 -3.12 -55.82
C ARG A 118 -41.70 -2.62 -57.26
N CYS A 119 -40.48 -2.32 -57.72
CA CYS A 119 -40.17 -1.96 -59.11
C CYS A 119 -40.59 -3.06 -60.11
N MET A 120 -40.70 -4.32 -59.70
CA MET A 120 -41.19 -5.41 -60.55
C MET A 120 -42.71 -5.36 -60.81
N CYS A 121 -43.49 -4.48 -60.15
CA CYS A 121 -44.90 -4.31 -60.46
C CYS A 121 -45.13 -3.49 -61.74
N LYS A 122 -46.13 -3.91 -62.53
CA LYS A 122 -46.43 -3.32 -63.83
C LYS A 122 -47.00 -1.90 -63.64
N GLY A 123 -46.26 -0.88 -64.08
CA GLY A 123 -46.64 0.53 -63.98
C GLY A 123 -45.98 1.31 -62.82
N CYS A 124 -45.14 0.66 -62.02
CA CYS A 124 -44.57 1.24 -60.80
C CYS A 124 -43.12 1.73 -60.98
N GLN A 125 -42.85 2.47 -62.06
CA GLN A 125 -41.49 2.89 -62.42
C GLN A 125 -40.84 3.82 -61.37
N GLU A 126 -41.65 4.51 -60.55
CA GLU A 126 -41.17 5.36 -59.45
C GLU A 126 -40.35 4.57 -58.41
N HIS A 127 -40.69 3.31 -58.14
CA HIS A 127 -39.93 2.47 -57.19
C HIS A 127 -38.53 2.14 -57.70
N CYS A 128 -38.31 2.11 -59.01
CA CYS A 128 -36.98 1.91 -59.57
C CYS A 128 -36.10 3.14 -59.34
N VAL A 129 -36.68 4.35 -59.38
CA VAL A 129 -36.00 5.60 -59.02
C VAL A 129 -35.70 5.64 -57.53
N HIS A 130 -36.68 5.28 -56.68
CA HIS A 130 -36.48 5.20 -55.24
C HIS A 130 -35.41 4.17 -54.85
N ALA A 131 -35.32 3.04 -55.54
CA ALA A 131 -34.25 2.07 -55.32
C ALA A 131 -32.87 2.67 -55.64
N ALA A 132 -32.73 3.42 -56.74
CA ALA A 132 -31.47 4.07 -57.10
C ALA A 132 -31.10 5.18 -56.10
N GLU A 133 -32.07 5.97 -55.65
CA GLU A 133 -31.89 7.02 -54.65
C GLU A 133 -31.50 6.43 -53.29
N ALA A 134 -32.20 5.38 -52.82
CA ALA A 134 -31.84 4.66 -51.60
C ALA A 134 -30.43 4.07 -51.68
N ALA A 135 -30.01 3.57 -52.85
CA ALA A 135 -28.66 3.06 -53.05
C ALA A 135 -27.61 4.18 -52.97
N LYS A 136 -27.92 5.38 -53.46
CA LYS A 136 -27.05 6.55 -53.32
C LYS A 136 -26.93 6.98 -51.85
N ILE A 137 -28.03 7.03 -51.11
CA ILE A 137 -28.03 7.34 -49.68
C ILE A 137 -27.26 6.26 -48.89
N ALA A 138 -27.44 4.98 -49.22
CA ALA A 138 -26.68 3.89 -48.60
C ALA A 138 -25.16 4.05 -48.84
N LYS A 139 -24.76 4.49 -50.04
CA LYS A 139 -23.37 4.80 -50.35
C LYS A 139 -22.87 5.98 -49.53
N GLU A 140 -23.63 7.06 -49.42
CA GLU A 140 -23.28 8.24 -48.63
C GLU A 140 -23.08 7.91 -47.15
N PHE A 141 -23.97 7.12 -46.55
CA PHE A 141 -23.75 6.57 -45.20
C PHE A 141 -22.48 5.72 -45.09
N GLY A 142 -22.15 4.95 -46.14
CA GLY A 142 -20.91 4.19 -46.19
C GLY A 142 -19.67 5.07 -46.22
N ASP A 143 -19.64 6.05 -47.13
CA ASP A 143 -18.54 6.99 -47.27
C ASP A 143 -18.33 7.77 -45.96
N LYS A 144 -19.42 8.16 -45.28
CA LYS A 144 -19.38 8.81 -43.96
C LYS A 144 -18.93 7.89 -42.83
N SER A 145 -19.36 6.63 -42.85
CA SER A 145 -18.86 5.62 -41.91
C SER A 145 -17.33 5.51 -41.97
N ASP A 146 -16.77 5.47 -43.18
CA ASP A 146 -15.32 5.40 -43.39
C ASP A 146 -14.63 6.71 -42.96
N GLU A 147 -15.24 7.87 -43.25
CA GLU A 147 -14.73 9.18 -42.81
C GLU A 147 -14.64 9.28 -41.27
N TYR A 148 -15.71 8.90 -40.56
CA TYR A 148 -15.71 8.90 -39.09
C TYR A 148 -14.75 7.85 -38.52
N GLY A 149 -14.65 6.66 -39.13
CA GLY A 149 -13.66 5.65 -38.75
C GLY A 149 -12.23 6.18 -38.82
N GLN A 150 -11.87 6.86 -39.91
CA GLN A 150 -10.56 7.50 -40.07
C GLN A 150 -10.32 8.63 -39.06
N LYS A 151 -11.34 9.43 -38.73
CA LYS A 151 -11.23 10.47 -37.69
C LYS A 151 -10.93 9.85 -36.33
N VAL A 152 -11.58 8.75 -35.98
CA VAL A 152 -11.33 8.01 -34.72
C VAL A 152 -9.93 7.39 -34.74
N GLN A 153 -9.52 6.77 -35.84
CA GLN A 153 -8.17 6.24 -36.02
C GLN A 153 -7.11 7.34 -35.85
N GLY A 154 -7.39 8.58 -36.26
CA GLY A 154 -6.52 9.73 -36.01
C GLY A 154 -6.32 10.09 -34.53
N LEU A 155 -7.19 9.62 -33.63
CA LEU A 155 -7.09 9.82 -32.17
C LEU A 155 -6.31 8.70 -31.46
N GLU A 156 -6.17 7.53 -32.09
CA GLU A 156 -5.57 6.33 -31.50
C GLU A 156 -4.17 6.57 -30.94
N SER A 157 -3.30 7.28 -31.67
CA SER A 157 -1.94 7.56 -31.16
C SER A 157 -1.97 8.32 -29.82
N ARG A 158 -2.93 9.25 -29.63
CA ARG A 158 -3.07 9.98 -28.36
C ARG A 158 -3.66 9.10 -27.26
N PHE A 159 -4.60 8.24 -27.62
CA PHE A 159 -5.20 7.27 -26.70
C PHE A 159 -4.16 6.24 -26.23
N ASN A 160 -3.40 5.64 -27.15
CA ASN A 160 -2.33 4.68 -26.87
C ASN A 160 -1.26 5.29 -25.97
N ASN A 161 -0.79 6.51 -26.28
CA ASN A 161 0.18 7.21 -25.45
C ASN A 161 -0.36 7.51 -24.04
N ALA A 162 -1.65 7.84 -23.92
CA ALA A 162 -2.28 8.09 -22.62
C ALA A 162 -2.45 6.79 -21.82
N MET A 163 -2.82 5.69 -22.47
CA MET A 163 -2.91 4.37 -21.87
C MET A 163 -1.54 3.89 -21.38
N GLU A 164 -0.50 3.96 -22.23
CA GLU A 164 0.88 3.63 -21.88
C GLU A 164 1.39 4.49 -20.72
N GLY A 165 1.12 5.80 -20.74
CA GLY A 165 1.52 6.70 -19.66
C GLY A 165 0.85 6.37 -18.32
N LEU A 166 -0.42 5.98 -18.32
CA LEU A 166 -1.14 5.57 -17.11
C LEU A 166 -0.68 4.18 -16.62
N ASP A 167 -0.38 3.26 -17.53
CA ASP A 167 0.14 1.93 -17.20
C ASP A 167 1.54 2.04 -16.56
N LEU A 168 2.44 2.82 -17.17
CA LEU A 168 3.75 3.16 -16.61
C LEU A 168 3.65 3.86 -15.25
N LEU A 169 2.65 4.73 -15.04
CA LEU A 169 2.43 5.36 -13.74
C LEU A 169 2.08 4.31 -12.67
N VAL A 170 1.21 3.35 -12.99
CA VAL A 170 0.82 2.26 -12.09
C VAL A 170 2.04 1.37 -11.76
N ASP A 171 2.83 1.00 -12.78
CA ASP A 171 4.06 0.21 -12.60
C ASP A 171 5.08 0.89 -11.70
N ASN A 172 5.26 2.21 -11.88
CA ASN A 172 6.15 3.01 -11.05
C ASN A 172 5.65 3.07 -9.59
N LEU A 173 4.34 3.19 -9.37
CA LEU A 173 3.75 3.18 -8.03
C LEU A 173 3.95 1.83 -7.34
N HIS A 174 3.71 0.72 -8.04
CA HIS A 174 3.93 -0.61 -7.50
C HIS A 174 5.42 -0.86 -7.19
N THR A 175 6.32 -0.44 -8.08
CA THR A 175 7.77 -0.50 -7.85
C THR A 175 8.18 0.32 -6.64
N SER A 176 7.62 1.52 -6.48
CA SER A 176 7.90 2.37 -5.32
C SER A 176 7.36 1.77 -4.01
N GLN A 177 6.16 1.17 -4.00
CA GLN A 177 5.65 0.45 -2.83
C GLN A 177 6.58 -0.69 -2.41
N LYS A 178 7.06 -1.48 -3.38
CA LYS A 178 8.02 -2.55 -3.15
C LYS A 178 9.31 -2.02 -2.55
N GLU A 179 9.89 -0.97 -3.12
CA GLU A 179 11.13 -0.38 -2.63
C GLU A 179 10.99 0.16 -1.20
N VAL A 180 9.89 0.86 -0.91
CA VAL A 180 9.56 1.31 0.46
C VAL A 180 9.46 0.13 1.42
N HIS A 181 8.87 -0.99 0.99
CA HIS A 181 8.82 -2.22 1.79
C HIS A 181 10.20 -2.78 2.06
N GLU A 182 11.04 -2.98 1.04
CA GLU A 182 12.37 -3.57 1.18
C GLU A 182 13.29 -2.71 2.05
N GLN A 183 13.26 -1.39 1.88
CA GLN A 183 14.04 -0.45 2.68
C GLN A 183 13.57 -0.43 4.15
N THR A 184 12.26 -0.41 4.39
CA THR A 184 11.71 -0.47 5.75
C THR A 184 12.03 -1.80 6.41
N LEU A 185 11.88 -2.92 5.69
CA LEU A 185 12.22 -4.26 6.16
C LEU A 185 13.69 -4.36 6.56
N LYS A 186 14.60 -3.76 5.78
CA LYS A 186 16.02 -3.68 6.13
C LYS A 186 16.23 -2.88 7.42
N ALA A 187 15.63 -1.70 7.53
CA ALA A 187 15.75 -0.82 8.70
C ALA A 187 15.30 -1.50 10.00
N VAL A 188 14.17 -2.22 9.98
CA VAL A 188 13.64 -2.87 11.19
C VAL A 188 14.39 -4.15 11.56
N LYS A 189 15.08 -4.77 10.59
CA LYS A 189 15.95 -5.93 10.81
C LYS A 189 17.32 -5.56 11.37
N ASP A 190 17.91 -4.47 10.91
CA ASP A 190 19.26 -4.08 11.33
C ASP A 190 19.32 -3.01 12.42
N GLY A 191 18.23 -2.24 12.60
CA GLY A 191 18.14 -1.17 13.59
C GLY A 191 19.13 -0.02 13.38
N LYS A 192 19.76 0.10 12.21
CA LYS A 192 20.83 1.08 11.94
C LYS A 192 20.73 1.77 10.58
N SER A 193 20.06 1.16 9.61
CA SER A 193 19.85 1.78 8.29
C SER A 193 18.93 3.00 8.36
N HIS A 194 18.93 3.81 7.29
CA HIS A 194 18.03 4.95 7.12
C HIS A 194 18.08 6.00 8.25
N GLY A 195 19.28 6.19 8.84
CA GLY A 195 19.53 7.19 9.88
C GLY A 195 19.37 6.66 11.31
N LEU A 196 18.92 5.42 11.51
CA LEU A 196 18.75 4.85 12.86
C LEU A 196 20.08 4.74 13.63
N SER A 197 21.22 4.59 12.95
CA SER A 197 22.54 4.56 13.59
C SER A 197 22.87 5.84 14.36
N GLN A 198 22.31 6.99 13.96
CA GLN A 198 22.54 8.28 14.65
C GLN A 198 21.98 8.25 16.08
N LEU A 199 20.94 7.45 16.33
CA LEU A 199 20.35 7.30 17.66
C LEU A 199 21.33 6.72 18.67
N VAL A 200 22.28 5.89 18.24
CA VAL A 200 23.30 5.31 19.11
C VAL A 200 24.22 6.41 19.63
N GLU A 201 24.70 7.27 18.73
CA GLU A 201 25.60 8.38 19.07
C GLU A 201 24.92 9.41 19.98
N ASP A 202 23.65 9.71 19.73
CA ASP A 202 22.90 10.71 20.49
C ASP A 202 22.47 10.20 21.88
N ASN A 203 22.04 8.94 21.99
CA ASN A 203 21.40 8.44 23.21
C ASN A 203 22.30 7.55 24.05
N SER A 204 23.09 6.65 23.44
CA SER A 204 23.91 5.69 24.17
C SER A 204 25.16 5.23 23.41
N PRO A 205 26.21 6.07 23.32
CA PRO A 205 27.47 5.70 22.68
C PRO A 205 28.05 4.40 23.26
N GLY A 206 28.42 3.47 22.37
CA GLY A 206 28.95 2.16 22.75
C GLY A 206 27.90 1.10 23.08
N ALA A 207 26.62 1.36 22.84
CA ALA A 207 25.61 0.31 22.79
C ALA A 207 25.84 -0.61 21.58
N SER A 208 25.37 -1.86 21.67
CA SER A 208 25.36 -2.81 20.56
C SER A 208 24.41 -2.34 19.45
N ASP A 209 24.60 -2.89 18.25
CA ASP A 209 23.55 -2.89 17.23
C ASP A 209 22.34 -3.72 17.72
N LEU A 210 21.22 -3.64 16.99
CA LEU A 210 20.05 -4.50 17.21
C LEU A 210 20.46 -5.97 17.08
N ASN A 211 20.03 -6.79 18.04
CA ASN A 211 20.24 -8.24 17.97
C ASN A 211 19.60 -8.82 16.69
N GLU A 212 20.37 -9.61 15.94
CA GLU A 212 19.95 -10.12 14.62
C GLU A 212 18.66 -10.95 14.65
N ALA A 213 18.50 -11.81 15.67
CA ALA A 213 17.30 -12.64 15.80
C ALA A 213 16.06 -11.80 16.17
N VAL A 214 16.23 -10.77 17.01
CA VAL A 214 15.17 -9.79 17.31
C VAL A 214 14.82 -8.97 16.07
N GLY A 215 15.82 -8.57 15.28
CA GLY A 215 15.61 -7.98 13.96
C GLY A 215 14.84 -8.91 13.02
N GLY A 216 15.13 -10.21 13.04
CA GLY A 216 14.37 -11.24 12.33
C GLY A 216 12.89 -11.29 12.75
N LEU A 217 12.60 -11.14 14.05
CA LEU A 217 11.21 -11.03 14.55
C LEU A 217 10.51 -9.79 14.00
N ASN A 218 11.17 -8.62 14.02
CA ASN A 218 10.62 -7.38 13.47
C ASN A 218 10.29 -7.54 11.98
N GLY A 219 11.21 -8.09 11.19
CA GLY A 219 10.98 -8.31 9.77
C GLY A 219 9.80 -9.26 9.49
N ASN A 220 9.62 -10.29 10.33
CA ASN A 220 8.46 -11.17 10.25
C ASN A 220 7.15 -10.43 10.60
N GLU A 221 7.13 -9.61 11.66
CA GLU A 221 5.95 -8.82 12.04
C GLU A 221 5.55 -7.83 10.93
N PHE A 222 6.52 -7.13 10.33
CA PHE A 222 6.26 -6.21 9.22
C PHE A 222 5.71 -6.93 7.99
N ASN A 223 6.30 -8.07 7.58
CA ASN A 223 5.77 -8.88 6.49
C ASN A 223 4.35 -9.41 6.80
N CYS A 224 4.08 -9.79 8.05
CA CYS A 224 2.75 -10.25 8.47
C CYS A 224 1.67 -9.19 8.38
N ALA A 225 2.02 -7.90 8.37
CA ALA A 225 1.07 -6.81 8.20
C ALA A 225 0.59 -6.67 6.75
N VAL A 226 1.31 -7.24 5.78
CA VAL A 226 0.98 -7.14 4.34
C VAL A 226 0.41 -8.47 3.83
N ASP A 227 -0.77 -8.41 3.23
CA ASP A 227 -1.48 -9.55 2.62
C ASP A 227 -0.80 -9.94 1.32
N GLY A 228 -0.32 -11.19 1.23
CA GLY A 228 0.42 -11.74 0.09
C GLY A 228 1.92 -11.94 0.33
N LEU A 229 2.47 -11.42 1.42
CA LEU A 229 3.85 -11.73 1.84
C LEU A 229 3.91 -12.99 2.70
N GLU A 230 4.99 -13.74 2.61
CA GLU A 230 5.21 -14.89 3.48
C GLU A 230 5.62 -14.43 4.88
N CYS A 231 5.00 -15.01 5.90
CA CYS A 231 5.30 -14.73 7.29
C CYS A 231 4.83 -15.88 8.22
N GLN A 232 5.35 -15.93 9.44
CA GLN A 232 5.02 -16.93 10.46
C GLN A 232 4.13 -16.35 11.57
N GLY A 233 3.18 -17.14 12.06
CA GLY A 233 2.36 -16.80 13.22
C GLY A 233 1.24 -15.78 12.94
N SER A 234 0.75 -15.73 11.69
CA SER A 234 -0.43 -14.94 11.29
C SER A 234 -1.41 -15.80 10.50
N VAL A 235 -2.54 -15.20 10.10
CA VAL A 235 -3.49 -15.84 9.18
C VAL A 235 -2.87 -16.00 7.78
N GLY A 236 -3.39 -16.97 7.03
CA GLY A 236 -2.97 -17.22 5.65
C GLY A 236 -3.22 -16.02 4.73
N ASN A 237 -2.47 -15.97 3.62
CA ASN A 237 -2.65 -14.96 2.60
C ASN A 237 -4.02 -15.12 1.91
N THR A 238 -4.63 -14.00 1.55
CA THR A 238 -5.83 -14.03 0.69
C THR A 238 -5.46 -14.62 -0.68
N ASP A 239 -6.43 -15.15 -1.41
CA ASP A 239 -6.21 -15.53 -2.81
C ASP A 239 -5.82 -14.30 -3.67
N VAL A 240 -4.98 -14.51 -4.69
CA VAL A 240 -4.49 -13.44 -5.58
C VAL A 240 -5.65 -12.77 -6.33
N ARG A 241 -6.60 -13.57 -6.82
CA ARG A 241 -7.78 -13.11 -7.57
C ARG A 241 -8.69 -12.30 -6.69
N ALA A 242 -8.90 -12.77 -5.46
CA ALA A 242 -9.68 -12.04 -4.45
C ALA A 242 -9.04 -10.70 -4.08
N ARG A 243 -7.70 -10.58 -4.05
CA ARG A 243 -7.04 -9.27 -3.91
C ARG A 243 -7.28 -8.39 -5.13
N ALA A 244 -7.01 -8.89 -6.34
CA ALA A 244 -7.22 -8.17 -7.61
C ALA A 244 -8.62 -7.56 -7.69
N ARG A 245 -9.63 -8.35 -7.31
CA ARG A 245 -11.02 -7.96 -7.28
C ARG A 245 -11.28 -6.75 -6.38
N VAL A 246 -10.66 -6.66 -5.20
CA VAL A 246 -10.89 -5.51 -4.30
C VAL A 246 -10.52 -4.20 -4.99
N MET A 247 -9.38 -4.14 -5.66
CA MET A 247 -8.96 -2.93 -6.37
C MET A 247 -9.83 -2.69 -7.61
N THR A 248 -10.17 -3.75 -8.35
CA THR A 248 -11.05 -3.67 -9.53
C THR A 248 -12.42 -3.09 -9.19
N GLU A 249 -13.06 -3.60 -8.14
CA GLU A 249 -14.37 -3.13 -7.70
C GLU A 249 -14.31 -1.68 -7.19
N VAL A 250 -13.25 -1.31 -6.48
CA VAL A 250 -13.06 0.07 -6.03
C VAL A 250 -12.83 1.02 -7.20
N ALA A 251 -12.00 0.65 -8.18
CA ALA A 251 -11.80 1.43 -9.39
C ALA A 251 -13.12 1.59 -10.16
N ASN A 252 -13.89 0.52 -10.32
CA ASN A 252 -15.19 0.57 -10.98
C ASN A 252 -16.22 1.43 -10.24
N ALA A 253 -16.24 1.38 -8.91
CA ALA A 253 -17.12 2.18 -8.08
C ALA A 253 -16.68 3.66 -8.01
N GLY A 254 -15.38 3.93 -8.15
CA GLY A 254 -14.81 5.27 -8.14
C GLY A 254 -14.99 6.07 -9.44
N ARG A 255 -15.52 5.44 -10.50
CA ARG A 255 -15.79 6.12 -11.77
C ARG A 255 -16.83 7.22 -11.59
N SER A 256 -16.66 8.32 -12.34
CA SER A 256 -17.71 9.34 -12.43
C SER A 256 -18.91 8.81 -13.22
N LYS A 257 -20.03 9.53 -13.17
CA LYS A 257 -21.27 9.14 -13.86
C LYS A 257 -21.06 8.93 -15.37
N TRP A 258 -20.19 9.73 -15.98
CA TRP A 258 -19.98 9.72 -17.43
C TRP A 258 -19.38 8.41 -17.97
N PRO A 259 -18.25 7.88 -17.48
CA PRO A 259 -17.77 6.56 -17.87
C PRO A 259 -18.69 5.42 -17.40
N ALA A 260 -19.39 5.62 -16.29
CA ALA A 260 -20.22 4.58 -15.67
C ALA A 260 -21.51 4.28 -16.43
N ASP A 261 -22.21 5.32 -16.90
CA ASP A 261 -23.55 5.18 -17.45
C ASP A 261 -23.86 6.33 -18.44
N ARG A 262 -23.84 6.01 -19.75
CA ARG A 262 -24.16 6.93 -20.85
C ARG A 262 -25.51 6.60 -21.45
N VAL A 263 -26.55 6.61 -20.61
CA VAL A 263 -27.93 6.39 -21.04
C VAL A 263 -28.65 7.72 -21.26
N PRO A 264 -29.37 7.91 -22.40
CA PRO A 264 -30.18 9.09 -22.63
C PRO A 264 -31.29 9.24 -21.58
N PRO A 265 -31.70 10.47 -21.22
CA PRO A 265 -32.74 10.72 -20.24
C PRO A 265 -34.08 10.02 -20.57
N GLN A 266 -34.85 9.70 -19.52
CA GLN A 266 -36.20 9.15 -19.65
C GLN A 266 -37.15 10.24 -20.17
N GLY A 267 -37.86 9.94 -21.27
CA GLY A 267 -38.69 10.93 -21.99
C GLY A 267 -37.84 11.98 -22.73
N GLY A 268 -37.83 11.92 -24.06
CA GLY A 268 -37.02 12.81 -24.90
C GLY A 268 -36.29 12.07 -26.02
N SER A 269 -35.56 12.83 -26.84
CA SER A 269 -34.71 12.30 -27.90
C SER A 269 -33.73 11.26 -27.35
N LYS A 270 -33.68 10.09 -27.97
CA LYS A 270 -32.71 9.04 -27.60
C LYS A 270 -31.41 9.15 -28.38
N PHE A 271 -31.26 10.18 -29.20
CA PHE A 271 -29.96 10.49 -29.77
C PHE A 271 -28.97 10.76 -28.64
N PRO A 272 -27.78 10.15 -28.66
CA PRO A 272 -26.75 10.41 -27.67
C PRO A 272 -26.25 11.86 -27.78
N GLN A 273 -26.80 12.74 -26.92
CA GLN A 273 -26.53 14.19 -26.95
C GLN A 273 -25.08 14.58 -26.66
N HIS A 274 -24.28 13.62 -26.21
CA HIS A 274 -22.85 13.80 -25.96
C HIS A 274 -22.00 13.70 -27.24
N LEU A 275 -22.57 13.16 -28.33
CA LEU A 275 -21.90 13.16 -29.63
C LEU A 275 -21.92 14.56 -30.24
N HIS A 276 -20.99 14.80 -31.18
CA HIS A 276 -20.86 16.10 -31.82
C HIS A 276 -22.16 16.50 -32.55
N PRO A 277 -22.65 17.75 -32.40
CA PRO A 277 -23.86 18.22 -33.08
C PRO A 277 -23.83 17.99 -34.60
N ASP A 278 -22.73 18.34 -35.26
CA ASP A 278 -22.57 18.14 -36.71
C ASP A 278 -22.77 16.68 -37.13
N PHE A 279 -22.30 15.71 -36.33
CA PHE A 279 -22.53 14.29 -36.61
C PHE A 279 -24.02 13.93 -36.48
N LEU A 280 -24.68 14.45 -35.44
CA LEU A 280 -26.10 14.18 -35.20
C LEU A 280 -26.99 14.81 -36.26
N ASP A 281 -26.61 15.97 -36.79
CA ASP A 281 -27.32 16.64 -37.87
C ASP A 281 -27.08 15.91 -39.19
N GLU A 282 -25.84 15.55 -39.50
CA GLU A 282 -25.50 14.75 -40.68
C GLU A 282 -26.22 13.39 -40.69
N LEU A 283 -26.29 12.68 -39.56
CA LEU A 283 -27.04 11.43 -39.42
C LEU A 283 -28.54 11.58 -39.73
N LYS A 284 -29.13 12.75 -39.45
CA LYS A 284 -30.55 13.04 -39.72
C LYS A 284 -30.78 13.56 -41.13
N ASP A 285 -29.81 14.26 -41.70
CA ASP A 285 -29.94 14.97 -42.97
C ASP A 285 -29.65 14.07 -44.18
N ILE A 286 -28.74 13.09 -44.07
CA ILE A 286 -28.39 12.15 -45.16
C ILE A 286 -29.64 11.46 -45.78
N PRO A 287 -30.65 10.99 -45.00
CA PRO A 287 -31.89 10.44 -45.55
C PRO A 287 -32.68 11.37 -46.49
N GLY A 288 -32.52 12.69 -46.39
CA GLY A 288 -33.32 13.68 -47.11
C GLY A 288 -34.80 13.62 -46.73
N GLU A 289 -35.63 12.98 -47.56
CA GLU A 289 -37.07 12.79 -47.33
C GLU A 289 -37.37 11.61 -46.38
N GLY A 290 -36.75 11.61 -45.21
CA GLY A 290 -36.90 10.58 -44.20
C GLY A 290 -36.68 11.09 -42.77
N ASP A 291 -37.01 10.23 -41.81
CA ASP A 291 -36.81 10.48 -40.39
C ASP A 291 -35.85 9.42 -39.82
N ALA A 292 -34.88 9.89 -39.05
CA ALA A 292 -33.94 9.07 -38.31
C ALA A 292 -34.29 9.14 -36.82
N GLN A 293 -34.44 7.97 -36.19
CA GLN A 293 -34.68 7.88 -34.76
C GLN A 293 -33.72 6.89 -34.13
N VAL A 294 -33.08 7.28 -33.04
CA VAL A 294 -32.50 6.32 -32.12
C VAL A 294 -33.61 5.89 -31.16
N THR A 295 -33.75 4.58 -30.93
CA THR A 295 -34.80 4.03 -30.04
C THR A 295 -34.24 3.52 -28.71
N ARG A 296 -32.97 3.11 -28.73
CA ARG A 296 -32.17 2.72 -27.57
C ARG A 296 -30.74 3.19 -27.81
N HIS A 297 -30.11 3.69 -26.75
CA HIS A 297 -28.68 3.91 -26.69
C HIS A 297 -28.24 3.67 -25.24
N VAL A 298 -27.18 2.89 -25.05
CA VAL A 298 -26.56 2.64 -23.75
C VAL A 298 -25.06 2.60 -23.92
N GLY A 299 -24.33 3.08 -22.92
CA GLY A 299 -22.87 3.10 -22.94
C GLY A 299 -22.27 2.96 -21.55
N THR A 300 -21.14 2.27 -21.45
CA THR A 300 -20.41 2.04 -20.20
C THR A 300 -18.93 1.79 -20.48
N ALA A 301 -18.06 2.03 -19.49
CA ALA A 301 -16.63 1.75 -19.56
C ALA A 301 -16.07 1.37 -18.19
N LYS A 302 -15.64 0.12 -18.01
CA LYS A 302 -15.21 -0.44 -16.71
C LYS A 302 -14.07 -1.44 -16.86
N THR A 303 -13.39 -1.69 -15.75
CA THR A 303 -12.40 -2.75 -15.61
C THR A 303 -13.13 -4.07 -15.36
N VAL A 304 -12.84 -5.08 -16.17
CA VAL A 304 -13.55 -6.36 -16.29
C VAL A 304 -12.58 -7.52 -16.45
N ARG A 305 -13.10 -8.75 -16.45
CA ARG A 305 -12.32 -9.96 -16.71
C ARG A 305 -12.09 -10.19 -18.21
N ASN A 306 -13.03 -9.80 -19.06
CA ASN A 306 -12.88 -9.80 -20.51
C ASN A 306 -13.83 -8.75 -21.13
N LYS A 307 -13.62 -8.42 -22.41
CA LYS A 307 -14.41 -7.41 -23.12
C LYS A 307 -15.92 -7.65 -23.10
N ASP A 308 -16.36 -8.90 -23.05
CA ASP A 308 -17.78 -9.28 -23.09
C ASP A 308 -18.46 -9.19 -21.70
N ASP A 309 -17.70 -8.93 -20.63
CA ASP A 309 -18.25 -8.72 -19.28
C ASP A 309 -18.59 -7.23 -19.01
N VAL A 310 -18.44 -6.34 -20.00
CA VAL A 310 -18.57 -4.87 -19.84
C VAL A 310 -20.00 -4.39 -19.57
N ASP A 311 -21.02 -5.11 -20.03
CA ASP A 311 -22.44 -4.85 -19.77
C ASP A 311 -22.97 -5.54 -18.50
N GLN A 312 -22.21 -6.50 -17.94
CA GLN A 312 -22.65 -7.26 -16.78
C GLN A 312 -22.73 -6.39 -15.50
N GLY A 313 -23.55 -6.81 -14.54
CA GLY A 313 -23.62 -6.18 -13.22
C GLY A 313 -22.36 -6.40 -12.37
N GLN A 314 -22.52 -6.29 -11.04
CA GLN A 314 -21.47 -6.72 -10.11
C GLN A 314 -21.23 -8.23 -10.28
N SER A 315 -19.99 -8.63 -10.57
CA SER A 315 -19.58 -10.03 -10.69
C SER A 315 -18.63 -10.40 -9.56
N SER A 316 -18.81 -11.59 -8.99
CA SER A 316 -17.92 -12.09 -7.94
C SER A 316 -16.52 -12.45 -8.43
N ASP A 317 -16.37 -12.56 -9.75
CA ASP A 317 -15.22 -13.18 -10.41
C ASP A 317 -14.44 -12.16 -11.27
N ASN A 318 -14.70 -10.87 -11.06
CA ASN A 318 -14.02 -9.80 -11.78
C ASN A 318 -12.65 -9.49 -11.18
N GLU A 319 -11.62 -10.09 -11.77
CA GLU A 319 -10.21 -9.91 -11.38
C GLU A 319 -9.55 -8.67 -12.03
N GLY A 320 -10.25 -8.02 -12.96
CA GLY A 320 -9.79 -6.79 -13.62
C GLY A 320 -8.62 -6.98 -14.58
N THR A 321 -8.68 -8.00 -15.43
CA THR A 321 -7.65 -8.31 -16.44
C THR A 321 -7.78 -7.49 -17.74
N THR A 322 -8.90 -6.80 -17.92
CA THR A 322 -9.22 -6.05 -19.13
C THR A 322 -9.87 -4.73 -18.73
N ILE A 323 -9.56 -3.64 -19.42
CA ILE A 323 -10.40 -2.43 -19.39
C ILE A 323 -11.22 -2.46 -20.66
N ALA A 324 -12.54 -2.35 -20.54
CA ALA A 324 -13.43 -2.41 -21.67
C ALA A 324 -14.46 -1.29 -21.60
N ALA A 325 -14.82 -0.78 -22.77
CA ALA A 325 -15.95 0.09 -22.96
C ALA A 325 -16.80 -0.40 -24.12
N MET A 326 -18.10 -0.18 -24.00
CA MET A 326 -19.04 -0.44 -25.07
C MET A 326 -20.03 0.72 -25.20
N GLU A 327 -20.52 0.91 -26.41
CA GLU A 327 -21.74 1.65 -26.70
C GLU A 327 -22.57 0.91 -27.72
N GLU A 328 -23.85 0.72 -27.41
CA GLU A 328 -24.76 0.05 -28.33
C GLU A 328 -26.09 0.79 -28.41
N GLY A 329 -26.81 0.55 -29.50
CA GLY A 329 -28.14 1.08 -29.65
C GLY A 329 -28.87 0.57 -30.89
N THR A 330 -29.94 1.26 -31.24
CA THR A 330 -30.79 0.87 -32.36
C THR A 330 -31.21 2.10 -33.13
N LEU A 331 -30.85 2.11 -34.42
CA LEU A 331 -31.16 3.15 -35.37
C LEU A 331 -32.33 2.71 -36.25
N LEU A 332 -33.34 3.56 -36.29
CA LEU A 332 -34.56 3.40 -37.05
C LEU A 332 -34.58 4.47 -38.13
N HIS A 333 -34.80 4.05 -39.38
CA HIS A 333 -35.11 4.96 -40.47
C HIS A 333 -36.53 4.72 -40.98
N ARG A 334 -37.25 5.81 -41.21
CA ARG A 334 -38.46 5.83 -42.03
C ARG A 334 -38.16 6.71 -43.24
N TRP A 335 -38.36 6.20 -44.44
CA TRP A 335 -38.01 6.94 -45.65
C TRP A 335 -39.15 6.88 -46.66
N LYS A 336 -39.62 8.06 -47.09
CA LYS A 336 -40.76 8.23 -48.00
C LYS A 336 -41.99 7.39 -47.58
N HIS A 337 -42.61 6.70 -48.53
CA HIS A 337 -43.70 5.73 -48.39
C HIS A 337 -43.26 4.29 -48.01
N SER A 338 -41.96 4.09 -47.76
CA SER A 338 -41.40 2.77 -47.49
C SER A 338 -41.65 2.38 -46.03
N ALA A 339 -41.46 1.09 -45.72
CA ALA A 339 -41.66 0.60 -44.36
C ALA A 339 -40.61 1.21 -43.42
N VAL A 340 -40.61 0.79 -42.15
CA VAL A 340 -39.54 1.18 -41.23
C VAL A 340 -38.39 0.17 -41.35
N MET A 341 -37.15 0.66 -41.43
CA MET A 341 -35.94 -0.17 -41.36
C MET A 341 -35.25 0.06 -40.02
N ILE A 342 -34.76 -1.02 -39.42
CA ILE A 342 -34.16 -1.02 -38.08
C ILE A 342 -32.85 -1.78 -38.13
N SER A 343 -31.78 -1.15 -37.66
CA SER A 343 -30.46 -1.76 -37.53
C SER A 343 -29.89 -1.45 -36.14
N LYS A 344 -29.20 -2.44 -35.57
CA LYS A 344 -28.40 -2.23 -34.37
C LYS A 344 -27.06 -1.62 -34.75
N TYR A 345 -26.51 -0.84 -33.83
CA TYR A 345 -25.12 -0.43 -33.85
C TYR A 345 -24.48 -0.78 -32.51
N GLU A 346 -23.20 -1.15 -32.53
CA GLU A 346 -22.39 -1.51 -31.38
C GLU A 346 -20.93 -1.12 -31.66
N ALA A 347 -20.32 -0.45 -30.69
CA ALA A 347 -18.88 -0.23 -30.64
C ALA A 347 -18.33 -0.78 -29.33
N LYS A 348 -17.17 -1.43 -29.37
CA LYS A 348 -16.40 -1.88 -28.21
C LYS A 348 -14.95 -1.45 -28.35
N VAL A 349 -14.35 -1.08 -27.23
CA VAL A 349 -12.92 -0.77 -27.15
C VAL A 349 -12.41 -1.45 -25.90
N TRP A 350 -11.32 -2.21 -26.00
CA TRP A 350 -10.74 -2.85 -24.82
C TRP A 350 -9.23 -2.87 -24.86
N SER A 351 -8.61 -2.69 -23.69
CA SER A 351 -7.19 -2.91 -23.45
C SER A 351 -7.00 -4.14 -22.57
N ASP A 352 -6.10 -5.03 -22.96
CA ASP A 352 -5.72 -6.21 -22.19
C ASP A 352 -4.24 -6.57 -22.41
N ALA A 353 -3.80 -7.69 -21.83
CA ALA A 353 -2.41 -8.13 -21.93
C ALA A 353 -1.97 -8.46 -23.37
N GLY A 354 -2.93 -8.74 -24.26
CA GLY A 354 -2.75 -9.00 -25.68
C GLY A 354 -2.63 -7.74 -26.55
N GLY A 355 -2.77 -6.55 -25.94
CA GLY A 355 -2.56 -5.29 -26.63
C GLY A 355 -3.83 -4.55 -27.04
N GLY A 356 -5.01 -5.09 -26.70
CA GLY A 356 -6.30 -4.46 -26.96
C GLY A 356 -6.75 -4.43 -28.42
N ASP A 357 -8.02 -4.11 -28.64
CA ASP A 357 -8.60 -3.91 -29.97
C ASP A 357 -9.89 -3.07 -29.92
N HIS A 358 -10.42 -2.71 -31.10
CA HIS A 358 -11.69 -2.02 -31.26
C HIS A 358 -12.63 -2.84 -32.14
N GLU A 359 -13.91 -2.81 -31.83
CA GLU A 359 -15.00 -3.21 -32.73
C GLU A 359 -15.86 -1.96 -32.97
N PRO A 360 -16.16 -1.55 -34.22
CA PRO A 360 -15.63 -2.07 -35.48
C PRO A 360 -14.13 -1.76 -35.71
N ASP A 361 -13.43 -2.67 -36.38
CA ASP A 361 -11.97 -2.67 -36.57
C ASP A 361 -11.44 -1.46 -37.37
N ASN A 362 -12.30 -0.79 -38.12
CA ASN A 362 -11.92 0.35 -38.98
C ASN A 362 -11.41 1.58 -38.20
N ALA A 363 -11.59 1.58 -36.87
CA ALA A 363 -11.15 2.64 -35.97
C ALA A 363 -9.84 2.32 -35.23
N HIS A 364 -9.35 1.08 -35.26
CA HIS A 364 -8.18 0.66 -34.47
C HIS A 364 -6.86 0.96 -35.18
N SER A 365 -5.85 1.44 -34.44
CA SER A 365 -4.47 1.44 -34.93
C SER A 365 -3.46 1.36 -33.77
N GLY A 366 -2.60 0.36 -33.84
CA GLY A 366 -1.52 0.18 -32.86
C GLY A 366 -1.91 -0.80 -31.77
N SER A 367 -1.41 -0.56 -30.56
CA SER A 367 -1.70 -1.39 -29.40
C SER A 367 -1.79 -0.50 -28.15
N HIS A 368 -2.77 -0.79 -27.31
CA HIS A 368 -2.98 -0.21 -25.99
C HIS A 368 -3.05 -1.35 -24.98
N ARG A 369 -1.87 -1.81 -24.56
CA ARG A 369 -1.74 -2.93 -23.62
C ARG A 369 -2.18 -2.52 -22.22
N PHE A 370 -2.84 -3.44 -21.52
CA PHE A 370 -3.17 -3.33 -20.11
C PHE A 370 -2.89 -4.66 -19.43
N GLU A 371 -1.95 -4.70 -18.48
CA GLU A 371 -1.52 -5.97 -17.88
C GLU A 371 -2.53 -6.57 -16.89
N GLY A 372 -3.50 -5.79 -16.43
CA GLY A 372 -4.48 -6.18 -15.42
C GLY A 372 -4.22 -5.56 -14.04
N VAL A 373 -5.24 -5.58 -13.18
CA VAL A 373 -5.18 -5.00 -11.82
C VAL A 373 -4.25 -5.78 -10.88
N ASN A 374 -3.98 -7.06 -11.17
CA ASN A 374 -3.06 -7.90 -10.40
C ASN A 374 -2.53 -9.05 -11.27
N ALA A 375 -1.67 -8.70 -12.23
CA ALA A 375 -1.21 -9.66 -13.24
C ALA A 375 -0.37 -10.82 -12.67
N ARG A 376 0.20 -10.71 -11.46
CA ARG A 376 1.13 -11.70 -10.86
C ARG A 376 1.02 -11.80 -9.33
N ALA A 377 1.39 -12.94 -8.75
CA ALA A 377 1.41 -13.15 -7.30
C ALA A 377 2.45 -12.26 -6.58
N LEU A 378 2.18 -11.82 -5.33
CA LEU A 378 2.96 -10.80 -4.59
C LEU A 378 4.49 -11.00 -4.61
N THR A 379 4.96 -12.25 -4.55
CA THR A 379 6.38 -12.63 -4.63
C THR A 379 6.96 -12.50 -6.05
N ALA A 380 6.17 -12.79 -7.09
CA ALA A 380 6.51 -12.57 -8.49
C ALA A 380 6.38 -11.09 -8.93
N CYS A 381 5.70 -10.26 -8.13
CA CYS A 381 5.57 -8.81 -8.35
C CYS A 381 6.87 -8.04 -8.18
N SER A 382 7.86 -8.66 -7.53
CA SER A 382 9.18 -8.07 -7.35
C SER A 382 9.91 -7.78 -8.67
N GLN A 383 9.45 -8.34 -9.80
CA GLN A 383 10.15 -8.23 -11.09
C GLN A 383 9.39 -7.47 -12.19
N SER A 384 8.07 -7.27 -12.10
CA SER A 384 7.28 -6.71 -13.22
C SER A 384 6.19 -5.69 -12.82
N GLY A 385 6.21 -5.18 -11.58
CA GLY A 385 5.49 -3.94 -11.28
C GLY A 385 3.95 -3.98 -11.22
N ASN A 386 3.26 -5.12 -11.13
CA ASN A 386 1.78 -5.16 -11.21
C ASN A 386 1.03 -5.57 -9.93
N CYS A 387 1.43 -5.01 -8.77
CA CYS A 387 0.87 -5.39 -7.46
C CYS A 387 0.81 -4.26 -6.45
N PHE A 388 -0.33 -4.18 -5.76
CA PHE A 388 -0.57 -3.20 -4.72
C PHE A 388 -0.49 -3.84 -3.31
N MET A 389 0.02 -3.09 -2.34
CA MET A 389 0.15 -3.55 -0.95
C MET A 389 -1.16 -3.38 -0.20
N LYS A 390 -1.70 -4.48 0.32
CA LYS A 390 -2.94 -4.53 1.13
C LYS A 390 -2.61 -4.97 2.55
N PHE A 391 -3.25 -4.37 3.55
CA PHE A 391 -3.11 -4.81 4.93
C PHE A 391 -3.74 -6.20 5.16
N ARG A 392 -3.06 -7.05 5.93
CA ARG A 392 -3.56 -8.35 6.37
C ARG A 392 -4.30 -8.23 7.70
N ALA A 393 -5.63 -8.25 7.63
CA ALA A 393 -6.46 -8.32 8.82
C ALA A 393 -6.24 -9.64 9.57
N ASN A 394 -5.99 -9.56 10.87
CA ASN A 394 -5.93 -10.72 11.76
C ASN A 394 -6.92 -10.52 12.92
N PRO A 395 -7.91 -11.40 13.11
CA PRO A 395 -8.93 -11.22 14.15
C PRO A 395 -8.45 -11.65 15.56
N SER A 396 -7.19 -12.04 15.74
CA SER A 396 -6.67 -12.43 17.05
C SER A 396 -6.33 -11.22 17.91
N ALA A 397 -6.99 -11.11 19.07
CA ALA A 397 -6.66 -10.12 20.09
C ALA A 397 -5.23 -10.32 20.67
N ASP A 398 -4.73 -11.55 20.69
CA ASP A 398 -3.37 -11.86 21.16
C ASP A 398 -2.29 -11.31 20.24
N ARG A 399 -2.64 -11.13 18.95
CA ARG A 399 -1.83 -10.53 17.89
C ARG A 399 -2.14 -9.05 17.65
N ASP A 400 -2.74 -8.37 18.64
CA ASP A 400 -3.13 -6.96 18.56
C ASP A 400 -3.97 -6.64 17.31
N TRP A 401 -4.83 -7.58 16.89
CA TRP A 401 -5.68 -7.48 15.70
C TRP A 401 -4.91 -7.30 14.37
N GLY A 402 -3.70 -7.87 14.30
CA GLY A 402 -2.83 -7.83 13.12
C GLY A 402 -1.96 -6.58 13.02
N GLN A 403 -1.97 -5.74 14.04
CA GLN A 403 -1.13 -4.55 14.11
C GLN A 403 0.33 -4.95 14.39
N PRO A 404 1.30 -4.54 13.56
CA PRO A 404 2.67 -5.01 13.70
C PRO A 404 3.34 -4.44 14.94
N ARG A 405 4.25 -5.23 15.49
CA ARG A 405 5.02 -4.91 16.68
C ARG A 405 6.48 -4.88 16.34
N VAL A 406 7.17 -3.95 16.97
CA VAL A 406 8.58 -3.68 16.72
C VAL A 406 9.32 -3.76 18.05
N TYR A 407 10.38 -4.56 18.07
CA TYR A 407 11.15 -4.85 19.26
C TYR A 407 12.57 -4.31 19.13
N SER A 408 13.14 -3.90 20.26
CA SER A 408 14.56 -3.65 20.39
C SER A 408 15.12 -4.52 21.51
N TYR A 409 16.34 -5.02 21.32
CA TYR A 409 17.14 -5.61 22.36
C TYR A 409 18.58 -5.18 22.15
N LEU A 410 19.13 -4.48 23.14
CA LEU A 410 20.46 -3.86 23.06
C LEU A 410 21.26 -4.17 24.31
N THR A 411 22.56 -4.35 24.16
CA THR A 411 23.49 -4.50 25.27
C THR A 411 24.54 -3.39 25.28
N LYS A 412 25.13 -3.14 26.44
CA LYS A 412 26.19 -2.14 26.59
C LYS A 412 27.05 -2.47 27.79
N GLN A 413 28.36 -2.31 27.64
CA GLN A 413 29.26 -2.35 28.79
C GLN A 413 29.02 -1.12 29.67
N LEU A 414 28.63 -1.33 30.94
CA LEU A 414 28.34 -0.24 31.89
C LEU A 414 29.60 0.31 32.55
N ARG A 415 30.69 -0.46 32.48
CA ARG A 415 32.02 -0.12 32.99
C ARG A 415 32.97 0.27 31.87
N VAL A 416 33.92 1.14 32.21
CA VAL A 416 35.02 1.50 31.32
C VAL A 416 36.10 0.42 31.37
N GLY A 417 36.35 -0.18 32.54
CA GLY A 417 37.34 -1.26 32.71
C GLY A 417 38.79 -0.79 32.70
N ASP A 418 39.02 0.53 32.66
CA ASP A 418 40.33 1.16 32.68
C ASP A 418 40.34 2.25 33.76
N THR A 419 41.04 1.99 34.86
CA THR A 419 41.15 2.92 36.00
C THR A 419 41.93 4.20 35.66
N GLY A 420 42.69 4.22 34.56
CA GLY A 420 43.34 5.43 34.06
C GLY A 420 42.35 6.41 33.41
N ARG A 421 41.29 5.88 32.78
CA ARG A 421 40.20 6.67 32.17
C ARG A 421 39.01 6.87 33.11
N ALA A 422 38.81 5.93 34.04
CA ALA A 422 37.75 5.92 35.03
C ALA A 422 38.35 5.75 36.44
N PRO A 423 38.97 6.78 37.03
CA PRO A 423 39.65 6.70 38.33
C PRO A 423 38.72 6.38 39.51
N TRP A 424 37.41 6.43 39.29
CA TRP A 424 36.41 6.01 40.27
C TRP A 424 36.24 4.48 40.33
N GLU A 425 36.66 3.71 39.32
CA GLU A 425 36.60 2.25 39.35
C GLU A 425 37.66 1.68 40.30
N LEU A 426 37.28 0.71 41.14
CA LEU A 426 38.17 0.09 42.14
C LEU A 426 39.38 -0.63 41.52
N ASN A 427 39.11 -1.39 40.46
CA ASN A 427 40.10 -2.09 39.63
C ASN A 427 39.43 -2.49 38.31
N PRO A 428 40.19 -2.95 37.30
CA PRO A 428 39.62 -3.37 36.01
C PRO A 428 38.57 -4.49 36.10
N SER A 429 38.63 -5.34 37.13
CA SER A 429 37.76 -6.52 37.28
C SER A 429 36.53 -6.31 38.18
N ALA A 430 36.34 -5.12 38.75
CA ALA A 430 35.33 -4.82 39.78
C ALA A 430 35.31 -5.76 40.99
N THR A 431 36.33 -6.61 41.14
CA THR A 431 36.29 -7.73 42.08
C THR A 431 37.27 -7.46 43.20
N VAL A 432 36.81 -7.61 44.44
CA VAL A 432 37.67 -7.66 45.63
C VAL A 432 37.70 -9.10 46.14
N SER A 433 38.90 -9.67 46.23
CA SER A 433 39.13 -10.94 46.92
C SER A 433 39.41 -10.66 48.39
N LEU A 434 38.62 -11.27 49.28
CA LEU A 434 38.78 -11.22 50.72
C LEU A 434 39.23 -12.60 51.19
N ARG A 435 40.43 -12.68 51.80
CA ARG A 435 40.95 -13.91 52.38
C ARG A 435 40.80 -13.85 53.89
N HIS A 436 40.02 -14.76 54.49
CA HIS A 436 39.81 -14.80 55.94
C HIS A 436 40.38 -16.07 56.56
N GLY A 437 41.68 -16.06 56.87
CA GLY A 437 42.35 -17.14 57.62
C GLY A 437 42.08 -18.54 57.06
N ALA A 438 41.70 -19.48 57.92
CA ALA A 438 41.32 -20.85 57.55
C ALA A 438 39.92 -20.99 56.91
N GLN A 439 39.14 -19.91 56.85
CA GLN A 439 37.76 -19.90 56.34
C GLN A 439 37.66 -19.72 54.80
N GLY A 440 38.80 -19.54 54.11
CA GLY A 440 38.87 -19.50 52.65
C GLY A 440 38.96 -18.10 52.04
N GLU A 441 38.88 -18.06 50.70
CA GLU A 441 38.87 -16.84 49.89
C GLU A 441 37.45 -16.60 49.35
N GLY A 442 36.90 -15.40 49.62
CA GLY A 442 35.63 -14.95 49.05
C GLY A 442 35.87 -13.87 48.00
N ARG A 443 35.23 -13.99 46.83
CA ARG A 443 35.22 -12.94 45.80
C ARG A 443 33.92 -12.16 45.89
N LEU A 444 34.03 -10.83 45.94
CA LEU A 444 32.90 -9.91 45.87
C LEU A 444 33.03 -9.05 44.60
N THR A 445 32.04 -9.13 43.71
CA THR A 445 31.94 -8.26 42.54
C THR A 445 31.08 -7.05 42.88
N LEU A 446 31.63 -5.85 42.75
CA LEU A 446 31.06 -4.62 43.30
C LEU A 446 30.43 -3.69 42.25
N ALA A 447 30.41 -4.08 40.98
CA ALA A 447 29.80 -3.30 39.91
C ALA A 447 29.23 -4.20 38.81
N ALA A 448 28.14 -3.74 38.17
CA ALA A 448 27.55 -4.40 37.01
C ALA A 448 28.49 -4.30 35.80
N GLY A 449 28.70 -5.41 35.09
CA GLY A 449 29.56 -5.48 33.91
C GLY A 449 28.84 -5.00 32.66
N GLU A 450 27.86 -5.78 32.22
CA GLU A 450 27.06 -5.51 31.01
C GLU A 450 25.62 -5.15 31.40
N GLY A 451 25.07 -4.14 30.75
CA GLY A 451 23.68 -3.75 30.82
C GLY A 451 22.94 -4.28 29.61
N ARG A 452 21.68 -4.65 29.83
CA ARG A 452 20.76 -5.14 28.80
C ARG A 452 19.50 -4.30 28.86
N SER A 453 18.92 -4.01 27.71
CA SER A 453 17.65 -3.29 27.58
C SER A 453 16.79 -3.95 26.53
N MET A 454 15.47 -3.84 26.70
CA MET A 454 14.51 -4.22 25.70
C MET A 454 13.35 -3.24 25.69
N SER A 455 12.78 -3.02 24.51
CA SER A 455 11.61 -2.17 24.34
C SER A 455 10.71 -2.72 23.24
N LYS A 456 9.43 -2.38 23.33
CA LYS A 456 8.42 -2.70 22.33
C LYS A 456 7.70 -1.43 21.90
N ALA A 457 7.47 -1.32 20.60
CA ALA A 457 6.56 -0.38 20.01
C ALA A 457 5.45 -1.12 19.25
N LEU A 458 4.29 -0.49 19.16
CA LEU A 458 3.15 -0.98 18.38
C LEU A 458 2.86 0.01 17.26
N VAL A 459 2.74 -0.51 16.05
CA VAL A 459 2.28 0.23 14.87
C VAL A 459 0.78 0.03 14.78
N TYR A 460 0.02 1.07 15.07
CA TYR A 460 -1.43 0.97 15.23
C TYR A 460 -2.19 1.85 14.26
N TYR A 461 -3.38 1.39 13.86
CA TYR A 461 -4.27 2.13 12.99
C TYR A 461 -5.28 2.91 13.82
N HIS A 462 -5.36 4.22 13.62
CA HIS A 462 -6.33 5.06 14.32
C HIS A 462 -6.63 6.35 13.55
N ARG A 463 -7.86 6.43 13.03
CA ARG A 463 -8.43 7.66 12.47
C ARG A 463 -8.92 8.56 13.60
N PHE A 464 -8.69 9.86 13.51
CA PHE A 464 -9.24 10.81 14.49
C PHE A 464 -10.75 11.01 14.30
N GLY A 465 -11.45 11.23 15.41
CA GLY A 465 -12.89 11.51 15.45
C GLY A 465 -13.71 10.38 16.07
N ASP A 466 -15.02 10.59 16.16
CA ASP A 466 -15.95 9.62 16.72
C ASP A 466 -15.88 8.29 15.95
N ASN A 467 -15.86 7.17 16.69
CA ASN A 467 -15.68 5.82 16.15
C ASN A 467 -14.35 5.54 15.43
N GLY A 468 -13.35 6.41 15.55
CA GLY A 468 -12.04 6.26 14.91
C GLY A 468 -11.29 4.97 15.27
N TRP A 469 -11.49 4.45 16.49
CA TRP A 469 -10.97 3.16 16.97
C TRP A 469 -11.74 1.94 16.46
N ARG A 470 -12.96 2.13 15.92
CA ARG A 470 -13.77 1.05 15.36
C ARG A 470 -13.49 0.81 13.88
N GLU A 471 -12.87 1.79 13.19
CA GLU A 471 -12.48 1.64 11.80
C GLU A 471 -11.30 0.66 11.72
N ALA A 472 -11.53 -0.49 11.09
CA ALA A 472 -10.46 -1.44 10.80
C ALA A 472 -9.53 -0.87 9.72
N PRO A 473 -8.23 -1.24 9.73
CA PRO A 473 -7.34 -0.83 8.67
C PRO A 473 -7.86 -1.30 7.32
N ASN A 474 -7.94 -0.38 6.37
CA ASN A 474 -8.44 -0.63 5.03
C ASN A 474 -7.39 -0.27 3.97
N LEU A 475 -7.69 -0.57 2.71
CA LEU A 475 -6.76 -0.41 1.59
C LEU A 475 -6.32 1.05 1.35
N PHE A 476 -7.09 2.02 1.82
CA PHE A 476 -6.94 3.43 1.43
C PHE A 476 -6.71 4.38 2.60
N GLY A 477 -6.89 3.99 3.86
CA GLY A 477 -6.79 4.88 5.01
C GLY A 477 -5.33 5.06 5.50
N PRO A 478 -4.73 6.26 5.41
CA PRO A 478 -3.36 6.50 5.86
C PRO A 478 -3.37 6.96 7.33
N TYR A 479 -3.87 6.10 8.22
CA TYR A 479 -4.04 6.42 9.65
C TYR A 479 -3.16 5.59 10.57
N TRP A 480 -2.08 5.02 10.04
CA TRP A 480 -1.08 4.28 10.81
C TRP A 480 -0.19 5.21 11.62
N ARG A 481 0.08 4.81 12.87
CA ARG A 481 0.84 5.57 13.87
C ARG A 481 1.71 4.61 14.67
N ALA A 482 2.67 5.16 15.41
CA ALA A 482 3.52 4.41 16.33
C ALA A 482 3.29 4.86 17.77
N LYS A 483 3.45 3.93 18.72
CA LYS A 483 3.54 4.22 20.16
C LYS A 483 4.46 3.21 20.83
N LEU A 484 5.10 3.62 21.92
CA LEU A 484 5.66 2.66 22.86
C LEU A 484 4.53 1.81 23.45
N HIS A 485 4.80 0.53 23.64
CA HIS A 485 3.80 -0.43 24.07
C HIS A 485 4.38 -1.42 25.07
N PRO A 486 3.67 -1.74 26.16
CA PRO A 486 4.16 -2.70 27.13
C PRO A 486 4.23 -4.11 26.53
N PHE A 487 5.13 -4.92 27.09
CA PHE A 487 5.21 -6.35 26.78
C PHE A 487 4.13 -7.13 27.53
N LYS A 488 3.64 -8.20 26.88
CA LYS A 488 3.04 -9.32 27.59
C LYS A 488 4.15 -10.26 28.08
N PRO A 489 4.01 -10.95 29.23
CA PRO A 489 5.02 -11.88 29.77
C PRO A 489 5.58 -12.88 28.74
N GLU A 490 4.70 -13.55 28.01
CA GLU A 490 5.07 -14.55 26.98
C GLU A 490 5.82 -13.92 25.80
N GLU A 491 5.48 -12.68 25.46
CA GLU A 491 6.11 -11.94 24.37
C GLU A 491 7.50 -11.44 24.75
N ALA A 492 7.67 -10.94 25.98
CA ALA A 492 8.98 -10.61 26.52
C ALA A 492 9.88 -11.84 26.54
N ALA A 493 9.38 -12.99 27.02
CA ALA A 493 10.12 -14.25 27.01
C ALA A 493 10.59 -14.63 25.60
N LYS A 494 9.69 -14.55 24.60
CA LYS A 494 10.04 -14.84 23.20
C LYS A 494 11.16 -13.95 22.66
N VAL A 495 11.11 -12.64 22.94
CA VAL A 495 12.14 -11.69 22.48
C VAL A 495 13.47 -11.95 23.20
N LEU A 496 13.43 -12.26 24.49
CA LEU A 496 14.62 -12.58 25.29
C LEU A 496 15.26 -13.91 24.87
N GLU A 497 14.46 -14.94 24.56
CA GLU A 497 14.93 -16.20 23.98
C GLU A 497 15.60 -15.97 22.63
N ALA A 498 14.96 -15.21 21.73
CA ALA A 498 15.55 -14.84 20.45
C ALA A 498 16.89 -14.09 20.63
N ALA A 499 16.97 -13.21 21.63
CA ALA A 499 18.18 -12.49 21.98
C ALA A 499 19.26 -13.36 22.68
N GLY A 500 18.99 -14.65 22.95
CA GLY A 500 19.91 -15.56 23.63
C GLY A 500 20.01 -15.36 25.15
N ASN A 501 19.02 -14.70 25.76
CA ASN A 501 18.96 -14.41 27.19
C ASN A 501 17.88 -15.26 27.89
N THR A 502 18.15 -16.57 27.98
CA THR A 502 17.22 -17.58 28.53
C THR A 502 16.85 -17.31 29.99
N ASP A 503 17.80 -16.90 30.82
CA ASP A 503 17.56 -16.63 32.23
C ASP A 503 16.53 -15.51 32.42
N ALA A 504 16.66 -14.43 31.65
CA ALA A 504 15.69 -13.34 31.69
C ALA A 504 14.33 -13.76 31.09
N ALA A 505 14.33 -14.66 30.10
CA ALA A 505 13.10 -15.18 29.52
C ALA A 505 12.29 -16.01 30.54
N GLU A 506 12.96 -16.86 31.34
CA GLU A 506 12.31 -17.58 32.44
C GLU A 506 11.75 -16.60 33.48
N MET A 507 12.52 -15.57 33.84
CA MET A 507 12.06 -14.53 34.76
C MET A 507 10.85 -13.75 34.23
N ALA A 508 10.76 -13.53 32.91
CA ALA A 508 9.65 -12.81 32.28
C ALA A 508 8.30 -13.51 32.49
N GLN A 509 8.32 -14.84 32.67
CA GLN A 509 7.12 -15.64 32.86
C GLN A 509 6.70 -15.75 34.33
N VAL A 510 7.52 -15.26 35.27
CA VAL A 510 7.20 -15.32 36.71
C VAL A 510 6.11 -14.31 37.06
N PRO A 511 4.96 -14.74 37.60
CA PRO A 511 3.87 -13.83 37.96
C PRO A 511 4.31 -12.76 38.97
N GLY A 512 4.02 -11.49 38.67
CA GLY A 512 4.33 -10.36 39.55
C GLY A 512 5.75 -9.77 39.40
N VAL A 513 6.59 -10.35 38.53
CA VAL A 513 7.87 -9.75 38.13
C VAL A 513 7.60 -8.87 36.90
N SER A 514 7.67 -7.54 37.07
CA SER A 514 7.70 -6.64 35.90
C SER A 514 9.14 -6.52 35.41
N LEU A 515 9.38 -6.93 34.16
CA LEU A 515 10.64 -6.64 33.46
C LEU A 515 10.65 -5.25 32.85
#